data_AF-A0A0E4BW12-F1
#
_entry.id   AF-A0A0E4BW12-F1
#
_cell.length_a   1.000
_cell.length_b   1.000
_cell.length_c   1.000
_cell.angle_alpha   90.00
_cell.angle_beta   90.00
_cell.angle_gamma   90.00
#
_symmetry.space_group_name_H-M   'P 1'
#
loop_
_entity.id
_entity.type
_entity.pdbx_description
1 polymer ?
#
loop_
_entity_poly.entity_id
_entity_poly.type
_entity_poly.pdbx_seq_one_letter_code
_entity_poly.pdbx_strand_id
1 'polypeptide(L)'
;MYRRNKTNGTWVLKASNGHGAYWTQGFALADDFEDSDGKSVLTFYEAQDAAKKLARDDAGTAPVTIEGALTAYETDLKARGANPYNAQWPRKHLTSVLLGKPVQLLTPRELKTWRDSLLNKMATATTNRLCRCLGAALELARQHDNRIQNRQAWEVGLAGLPDAIEARNVILSDEKVREFVGAAYEDGYELGLLVDVLAITGARPSQAVRLRIGDFLDHPIRPKLMMPKSAKGGGRNRSQKRHERYTVPITPALAAKLRVTAKDRASDEALLLQSDGSPWGDNPGQRYHRHVDNIVTTIGLDPAETTIYALRHSNIVRMLLKNVPIRYVASFHNTSVRMIEAHYSKYIVEHGDDMFRNALLHDGPSITSDLIALAS
;
A
#
# COMPACT_ATOMS: atom_id res chain seq x y z
N MET A 1 32.36 0.10 44.31
CA MET A 1 33.33 -0.60 45.18
C MET A 1 34.69 -0.42 44.54
N TYR A 2 35.60 0.33 45.18
CA TYR A 2 36.93 0.63 44.62
C TYR A 2 37.86 -0.58 44.87
N ARG A 3 38.49 -1.09 43.81
CA ARG A 3 39.41 -2.23 43.87
C ARG A 3 40.76 -1.76 43.33
N ARG A 4 41.77 -1.69 44.20
CA ARG A 4 43.10 -1.19 43.87
C ARG A 4 43.83 -2.24 43.00
N ASN A 5 44.14 -1.88 41.76
CA ASN A 5 44.84 -2.74 40.79
C ASN A 5 46.33 -2.35 40.68
N LYS A 6 47.15 -3.22 40.07
CA LYS A 6 48.58 -2.94 39.79
C LYS A 6 48.81 -1.92 38.67
N THR A 7 47.75 -1.54 37.96
CA THR A 7 47.70 -0.58 36.84
C THR A 7 46.46 0.29 37.01
N ASN A 8 46.32 1.35 36.19
CA ASN A 8 45.10 2.17 36.14
C ASN A 8 43.85 1.29 36.07
N GLY A 9 42.87 1.56 36.92
CA GLY A 9 41.54 0.99 36.82
C GLY A 9 40.86 1.40 35.52
N THR A 10 39.74 0.76 35.19
CA THR A 10 38.90 1.15 34.05
C THR A 10 37.58 1.67 34.57
N TRP A 11 37.17 2.86 34.13
CA TRP A 11 35.82 3.36 34.33
C TRP A 11 34.85 2.54 33.50
N VAL A 12 33.88 1.91 34.19
CA VAL A 12 32.85 1.08 33.57
C VAL A 12 31.49 1.72 33.80
N LEU A 13 30.81 2.10 32.71
CA LEU A 13 29.42 2.50 32.74
C LEU A 13 28.57 1.26 32.96
N LYS A 14 27.71 1.27 33.97
CA LYS A 14 26.68 0.26 34.22
C LYS A 14 25.32 0.92 34.11
N ALA A 15 24.60 0.65 33.02
CA ALA A 15 23.27 1.21 32.82
C ALA A 15 22.21 0.11 32.92
N SER A 16 21.15 0.43 33.68
CA SER A 16 19.99 -0.45 33.82
C SER A 16 19.30 -0.61 32.47
N ASN A 17 18.88 -1.84 32.17
CA ASN A 17 18.02 -2.11 31.00
C ASN A 17 16.52 -1.99 31.34
N GLY A 18 16.16 -1.49 32.53
CA GLY A 18 14.79 -1.29 32.96
C GLY A 18 14.08 -2.54 33.51
N HIS A 19 14.73 -3.72 33.52
CA HIS A 19 14.12 -4.99 33.94
C HIS A 19 15.02 -5.85 34.85
N GLY A 20 15.77 -5.20 35.76
CA GLY A 20 16.59 -5.91 36.75
C GLY A 20 17.93 -6.47 36.22
N ALA A 21 18.23 -6.28 34.95
CA ALA A 21 19.54 -6.57 34.36
C ALA A 21 20.24 -5.28 33.90
N TYR A 22 21.51 -5.38 33.55
CA TYR A 22 22.36 -4.24 33.21
C TYR A 22 23.30 -4.59 32.07
N TRP A 23 23.68 -3.58 31.29
CA TRP A 23 24.83 -3.69 30.39
C TRP A 23 25.99 -2.88 30.96
N THR A 24 27.20 -3.29 30.61
CA THR A 24 28.43 -2.64 31.06
C THR A 24 29.35 -2.30 29.90
N GLN A 25 29.99 -1.13 29.93
CA GLN A 25 31.01 -0.75 28.96
C GLN A 25 32.16 -0.02 29.67
N GLY A 26 33.39 -0.51 29.49
CA GLY A 26 34.59 0.24 29.84
C GLY A 26 34.80 1.37 28.85
N PHE A 27 35.05 2.59 29.33
CA PHE A 27 35.09 3.78 28.45
C PHE A 27 36.28 4.72 28.68
N ALA A 28 37.01 4.57 29.80
CA ALA A 28 38.24 5.32 30.07
C ALA A 28 39.06 4.63 31.16
N LEU A 29 40.34 5.01 31.29
CA LEU A 29 41.17 4.65 32.44
C LEU A 29 40.89 5.60 33.62
N ALA A 30 41.04 5.08 34.83
CA ALA A 30 41.01 5.86 36.05
C ALA A 30 42.37 6.52 36.29
N ASP A 31 42.35 7.71 36.89
CA ASP A 31 43.49 8.53 37.29
C ASP A 31 44.25 7.97 38.51
N ASP A 32 44.31 6.64 38.65
CA ASP A 32 44.91 5.96 39.81
C ASP A 32 46.44 6.16 39.88
N PHE A 33 47.12 6.23 38.73
CA PHE A 33 48.58 6.36 38.63
C PHE A 33 49.06 7.42 37.61
N GLU A 34 48.14 8.06 36.89
CA GLU A 34 48.44 9.09 35.90
C GLU A 34 47.44 10.25 36.04
N ASP A 35 47.90 11.48 35.85
CA ASP A 35 47.04 12.66 35.84
C ASP A 35 46.02 12.56 34.69
N SER A 36 44.79 13.05 34.94
CA SER A 36 43.76 13.09 33.91
C SER A 36 44.20 13.91 32.69
N ASP A 37 43.98 13.35 31.51
CA ASP A 37 44.15 14.03 30.22
C ASP A 37 42.82 14.54 29.66
N GLY A 38 41.72 14.37 30.42
CA GLY A 38 40.36 14.72 30.01
C GLY A 38 39.82 13.90 28.83
N LYS A 39 40.51 12.82 28.43
CA LYS A 39 40.16 12.01 27.24
C LYS A 39 40.23 10.51 27.51
N SER A 40 41.42 9.98 27.76
CA SER A 40 41.72 8.55 27.92
C SER A 40 41.92 8.14 29.39
N VAL A 41 42.43 9.05 30.21
CA VAL A 41 42.52 8.96 31.67
C VAL A 41 41.62 10.04 32.25
N LEU A 42 40.63 9.64 33.04
CA LEU A 42 39.63 10.55 33.58
C LEU A 42 39.63 10.52 35.10
N THR A 43 39.44 11.69 35.70
CA THR A 43 39.06 11.78 37.11
C THR A 43 37.67 11.20 37.33
N PHE A 44 37.32 10.90 38.59
CA PHE A 44 35.99 10.44 38.96
C PHE A 44 34.84 11.33 38.43
N TYR A 45 35.00 12.66 38.50
CA TYR A 45 33.96 13.60 38.08
C TYR A 45 33.83 13.67 36.55
N GLU A 46 34.95 13.70 35.83
CA GLU A 46 34.96 13.68 34.37
C GLU A 46 34.40 12.36 33.84
N ALA A 47 34.73 11.23 34.48
CA ALA A 47 34.18 9.94 34.17
C ALA A 47 32.66 9.89 34.40
N GLN A 48 32.15 10.53 35.47
CA GLN A 48 30.72 10.62 35.72
C GLN A 48 30.00 11.40 34.62
N ASP A 49 30.56 12.53 34.17
CA ASP A 49 29.94 13.35 33.13
C ASP A 49 30.06 12.71 31.74
N ALA A 50 31.19 12.07 31.44
CA ALA A 50 31.35 11.24 30.24
C ALA A 50 30.38 10.05 30.23
N ALA A 51 30.19 9.37 31.37
CA ALA A 51 29.22 8.29 31.51
C ALA A 51 27.78 8.77 31.29
N LYS A 52 27.41 9.94 31.82
CA LYS A 52 26.09 10.55 31.56
C LYS A 52 25.90 10.88 30.08
N LYS A 53 26.92 11.42 29.40
CA LYS A 53 26.89 11.71 27.95
C LYS A 53 26.81 10.43 27.11
N LEU A 54 27.59 9.41 27.44
CA LEU A 54 27.53 8.09 26.79
C LEU A 54 26.17 7.41 26.97
N ALA A 55 25.53 7.60 28.13
CA ALA A 55 24.16 7.17 28.35
C ALA A 55 23.10 8.04 27.64
N ARG A 56 23.48 9.22 27.13
CA ARG A 56 22.61 10.27 26.58
C ARG A 56 22.92 10.68 25.13
N ASP A 57 23.64 9.86 24.35
CA ASP A 57 23.57 9.88 22.85
C ASP A 57 24.56 10.80 22.07
N ASP A 58 25.86 10.44 21.97
CA ASP A 58 26.80 11.13 21.03
C ASP A 58 27.81 10.22 20.27
N ALA A 59 27.87 8.91 20.55
CA ALA A 59 28.89 8.02 19.98
C ALA A 59 28.34 6.87 19.10
N GLY A 60 27.03 6.84 18.83
CA GLY A 60 26.39 5.75 18.08
C GLY A 60 26.42 4.37 18.79
N THR A 61 26.77 4.35 20.07
CA THR A 61 26.88 3.12 20.86
C THR A 61 25.58 2.72 21.55
N ALA A 62 24.62 3.64 21.69
CA ALA A 62 23.32 3.33 22.26
C ALA A 62 22.57 2.27 21.42
N PRO A 63 21.92 1.28 22.06
CA PRO A 63 21.05 0.35 21.34
C PRO A 63 19.89 1.07 20.65
N VAL A 64 19.66 0.79 19.38
CA VAL A 64 18.54 1.37 18.62
C VAL A 64 17.22 0.97 19.27
N THR A 65 16.35 1.94 19.59
CA THR A 65 15.00 1.72 20.12
C THR A 65 13.96 1.51 19.01
N ILE A 66 12.74 1.05 19.35
CA ILE A 66 11.65 1.00 18.36
C ILE A 66 11.36 2.39 17.80
N GLU A 67 11.38 3.43 18.63
CA GLU A 67 11.18 4.81 18.18
C GLU A 67 12.27 5.25 17.20
N GLY A 68 13.55 4.97 17.52
CA GLY A 68 14.67 5.22 16.62
C GLY A 68 14.53 4.47 15.30
N ALA A 69 14.13 3.20 15.34
CA ALA A 69 13.90 2.38 14.15
C ALA A 69 12.77 2.94 13.27
N LEU A 70 11.65 3.38 13.87
CA LEU A 70 10.55 4.00 13.13
C LEU A 70 10.96 5.37 12.54
N THR A 71 11.81 6.12 13.22
CA THR A 71 12.32 7.41 12.72
C THR A 71 13.24 7.21 11.52
N ALA A 72 14.19 6.28 11.61
CA ALA A 72 15.04 5.89 10.49
C ALA A 72 14.21 5.37 9.30
N TYR A 73 13.20 4.54 9.57
CA TYR A 73 12.31 4.01 8.53
C TYR A 73 11.46 5.08 7.86
N GLU A 74 11.00 6.09 8.59
CA GLU A 74 10.28 7.22 8.01
C GLU A 74 11.16 8.02 7.04
N THR A 75 12.41 8.26 7.42
CA THR A 75 13.40 8.93 6.56
C THR A 75 13.69 8.10 5.29
N ASP A 76 13.90 6.79 5.42
CA ASP A 76 14.06 5.88 4.28
C ASP A 76 12.85 5.93 3.33
N LEU A 77 11.63 5.86 3.88
CA LEU A 77 10.40 5.94 3.11
C LEU A 77 10.30 7.24 2.31
N LYS A 78 10.64 8.38 2.92
CA LYS A 78 10.66 9.69 2.24
C LYS A 78 11.70 9.70 1.12
N ALA A 79 12.92 9.25 1.40
CA ALA A 79 14.03 9.23 0.44
C ALA A 79 13.71 8.42 -0.82
N ARG A 80 12.96 7.31 -0.69
CA ARG A 80 12.55 6.46 -1.82
C ARG A 80 11.15 6.76 -2.38
N GLY A 81 10.55 7.90 -2.01
CA GLY A 81 9.22 8.32 -2.51
C GLY A 81 8.08 7.38 -2.12
N ALA A 82 8.21 6.69 -0.99
CA ALA A 82 7.18 5.84 -0.39
C ALA A 82 6.35 6.62 0.65
N ASN A 83 5.27 6.01 1.15
CA ASN A 83 4.37 6.70 2.08
C ASN A 83 4.94 6.67 3.52
N PRO A 84 5.36 7.81 4.11
CA PRO A 84 5.91 7.87 5.47
C PRO A 84 4.90 7.45 6.55
N TYR A 85 3.60 7.47 6.25
CA TYR A 85 2.56 6.99 7.15
C TYR A 85 2.80 5.54 7.61
N ASN A 86 3.48 4.73 6.81
CA ASN A 86 3.82 3.36 7.20
C ASN A 86 4.79 3.31 8.42
N ALA A 87 5.55 4.36 8.71
CA ALA A 87 6.35 4.49 9.93
C ALA A 87 5.62 5.27 11.03
N GLN A 88 4.76 6.22 10.66
CA GLN A 88 4.00 7.04 11.61
C GLN A 88 2.85 6.28 12.28
N TRP A 89 2.16 5.43 11.53
CA TRP A 89 0.97 4.74 12.01
C TRP A 89 1.21 3.76 13.18
N PRO A 90 2.28 2.93 13.18
CA PRO A 90 2.66 2.12 14.35
C PRO A 90 2.75 2.91 15.65
N ARG A 91 3.25 4.15 15.63
CA ARG A 91 3.40 5.00 16.83
C ARG A 91 2.08 5.28 17.54
N LYS A 92 0.96 5.30 16.81
CA LYS A 92 -0.38 5.53 17.39
C LYS A 92 -0.88 4.36 18.26
N HIS A 93 -0.25 3.20 18.15
CA HIS A 93 -0.69 1.94 18.79
C HIS A 93 0.37 1.31 19.68
N LEU A 94 1.59 1.87 19.70
CA LEU A 94 2.67 1.45 20.60
C LEU A 94 2.61 2.27 21.88
N THR A 95 2.86 1.63 23.02
CA THR A 95 3.02 2.32 24.30
C THR A 95 4.38 3.01 24.37
N SER A 96 4.51 4.02 25.24
CA SER A 96 5.80 4.68 25.51
C SER A 96 6.88 3.69 25.93
N VAL A 97 6.50 2.66 26.71
CA VAL A 97 7.39 1.57 27.14
C VAL A 97 7.92 0.77 25.94
N LEU A 98 7.07 0.39 25.00
CA LEU A 98 7.51 -0.33 23.80
C LEU A 98 8.33 0.57 22.87
N LEU A 99 7.94 1.83 22.69
CA LEU A 99 8.67 2.79 21.86
C LEU A 99 10.12 2.99 22.34
N GLY A 100 10.30 3.14 23.65
CA GLY A 100 11.63 3.30 24.26
C GLY A 100 12.45 2.01 24.34
N LYS A 101 11.88 0.85 23.98
CA LYS A 101 12.57 -0.44 24.13
C LYS A 101 13.64 -0.63 23.05
N PRO A 102 14.87 -1.04 23.41
CA PRO A 102 15.88 -1.46 22.45
C PRO A 102 15.41 -2.63 21.56
N VAL A 103 15.60 -2.52 20.24
CA VAL A 103 15.18 -3.53 19.26
C VAL A 103 15.82 -4.89 19.56
N GLN A 104 17.10 -4.90 19.95
CA GLN A 104 17.85 -6.11 20.30
C GLN A 104 17.29 -6.86 21.52
N LEU A 105 16.42 -6.23 22.31
CA LEU A 105 15.80 -6.82 23.50
C LEU A 105 14.34 -7.28 23.27
N LEU A 106 13.84 -7.15 22.04
CA LEU A 106 12.49 -7.61 21.71
C LEU A 106 12.41 -9.14 21.73
N THR A 107 11.28 -9.65 22.22
CA THR A 107 10.99 -11.08 22.25
C THR A 107 9.76 -11.42 21.42
N PRO A 108 9.64 -12.66 20.90
CA PRO A 108 8.43 -13.09 20.20
C PRO A 108 7.16 -12.95 21.05
N ARG A 109 7.24 -13.31 22.33
CA ARG A 109 6.09 -13.29 23.25
C ARG A 109 5.55 -11.88 23.44
N GLU A 110 6.44 -10.91 23.65
CA GLU A 110 6.05 -9.50 23.85
C GLU A 110 5.38 -8.92 22.61
N LEU A 111 5.97 -9.11 21.42
CA LEU A 111 5.41 -8.63 20.17
C LEU A 111 4.08 -9.31 19.83
N LYS A 112 3.95 -10.60 20.14
CA LYS A 112 2.68 -11.34 20.02
C LYS A 112 1.62 -10.76 20.95
N THR A 113 1.94 -10.55 22.23
CA THR A 113 0.99 -9.95 23.19
C THR A 113 0.53 -8.58 22.72
N TRP A 114 1.45 -7.73 22.23
CA TRP A 114 1.09 -6.45 21.66
C TRP A 114 0.17 -6.60 20.43
N ARG A 115 0.53 -7.45 19.46
CA ARG A 115 -0.30 -7.73 18.28
C ARG A 115 -1.70 -8.17 18.66
N ASP A 116 -1.81 -9.15 19.56
CA ASP A 116 -3.09 -9.74 19.95
C ASP A 116 -3.97 -8.71 20.70
N SER A 117 -3.36 -7.76 21.43
CA SER A 117 -4.09 -6.65 22.06
C SER A 117 -4.78 -5.72 21.07
N LEU A 118 -4.32 -5.68 19.81
CA LEU A 118 -4.92 -4.87 18.74
C LEU A 118 -6.20 -5.50 18.18
N LEU A 119 -6.38 -6.81 18.31
CA LEU A 119 -7.55 -7.51 17.78
C LEU A 119 -8.85 -7.08 18.46
N ASN A 120 -8.78 -6.59 19.69
CA ASN A 120 -9.91 -6.00 20.40
C ASN A 120 -10.25 -4.57 19.93
N LYS A 121 -9.43 -3.97 19.05
CA LYS A 121 -9.52 -2.56 18.65
C LYS A 121 -9.66 -2.37 17.15
N MET A 122 -9.26 -3.34 16.34
CA MET A 122 -9.28 -3.24 14.88
C MET A 122 -9.37 -4.61 14.21
N ALA A 123 -9.86 -4.60 12.97
CA ALA A 123 -9.96 -5.80 12.15
C ALA A 123 -8.60 -6.49 11.94
N THR A 124 -8.61 -7.82 11.81
CA THR A 124 -7.42 -8.66 11.60
C THR A 124 -6.56 -8.20 10.42
N ALA A 125 -7.17 -7.79 9.29
CA ALA A 125 -6.45 -7.21 8.15
C ALA A 125 -5.63 -5.96 8.52
N THR A 126 -6.24 -5.09 9.32
CA THR A 126 -5.65 -3.84 9.79
C THR A 126 -4.49 -4.13 10.75
N THR A 127 -4.67 -5.05 11.70
CA THR A 127 -3.61 -5.53 12.59
C THR A 127 -2.42 -6.10 11.81
N ASN A 128 -2.68 -6.97 10.82
CA ASN A 128 -1.65 -7.52 9.95
C ASN A 128 -0.89 -6.43 9.17
N ARG A 129 -1.59 -5.39 8.69
CA ARG A 129 -0.95 -4.25 8.01
C ARG A 129 -0.04 -3.49 8.97
N LEU A 130 -0.49 -3.23 10.19
CA LEU A 130 0.31 -2.53 11.21
C LEU A 130 1.56 -3.32 11.59
N CYS A 131 1.42 -4.64 11.77
CA CYS A 131 2.52 -5.54 12.08
C CYS A 131 3.57 -5.56 10.97
N ARG A 132 3.17 -5.57 9.69
CA ARG A 132 4.10 -5.46 8.56
C ARG A 132 4.84 -4.12 8.54
N CYS A 133 4.16 -3.03 8.89
CA CYS A 133 4.76 -1.71 9.01
C CYS A 133 5.85 -1.68 10.10
N LEU A 134 5.55 -2.19 11.29
CA LEU A 134 6.52 -2.29 12.38
C LEU A 134 7.68 -3.24 12.02
N GLY A 135 7.37 -4.44 11.52
CA GLY A 135 8.39 -5.42 11.12
C GLY A 135 9.36 -4.88 10.06
N ALA A 136 8.89 -4.06 9.13
CA ALA A 136 9.77 -3.39 8.16
C ALA A 136 10.73 -2.38 8.81
N ALA A 137 10.29 -1.64 9.84
CA ALA A 137 11.15 -0.72 10.57
C ALA A 137 12.22 -1.48 11.39
N LEU A 138 11.83 -2.57 12.06
CA LEU A 138 12.75 -3.42 12.82
C LEU A 138 13.78 -4.09 11.90
N GLU A 139 13.36 -4.56 10.73
CA GLU A 139 14.26 -5.16 9.74
C GLU A 139 15.24 -4.14 9.16
N LEU A 140 14.81 -2.89 8.92
CA LEU A 140 15.74 -1.83 8.50
C LEU A 140 16.78 -1.53 9.59
N ALA A 141 16.35 -1.42 10.85
CA ALA A 141 17.28 -1.23 11.96
C ALA A 141 18.31 -2.37 12.03
N ARG A 142 17.87 -3.63 11.88
CA ARG A 142 18.74 -4.81 11.85
C ARG A 142 19.74 -4.80 10.68
N GLN A 143 19.36 -4.25 9.53
CA GLN A 143 20.25 -4.13 8.37
C GLN A 143 21.36 -3.09 8.58
N HIS A 144 21.10 -2.07 9.39
CA HIS A 144 22.07 -1.00 9.68
C HIS A 144 22.86 -1.20 10.98
N ASP A 145 22.41 -2.10 11.86
CA ASP A 145 23.06 -2.43 13.13
C ASP A 145 23.27 -3.94 13.29
N ASN A 146 24.52 -4.38 13.10
CA ASN A 146 24.92 -5.78 13.19
C ASN A 146 24.80 -6.38 14.60
N ARG A 147 24.53 -5.59 15.64
CA ARG A 147 24.30 -6.09 17.01
C ARG A 147 22.91 -6.70 17.16
N ILE A 148 21.97 -6.32 16.29
CA ILE A 148 20.60 -6.82 16.32
C ILE A 148 20.55 -8.20 15.65
N GLN A 149 20.55 -9.26 16.46
CA GLN A 149 20.55 -10.66 16.00
C GLN A 149 19.21 -11.39 16.26
N ASN A 150 18.25 -10.75 16.92
CA ASN A 150 16.98 -11.33 17.37
C ASN A 150 15.85 -11.27 16.33
N ARG A 151 16.14 -11.53 15.04
CA ARG A 151 15.14 -11.45 13.95
C ARG A 151 13.87 -12.26 14.22
N GLN A 152 14.03 -13.43 14.87
CA GLN A 152 12.92 -14.31 15.24
C GLN A 152 11.83 -13.59 16.07
N ALA A 153 12.18 -12.53 16.80
CA ALA A 153 11.25 -11.76 17.63
C ALA A 153 10.07 -11.24 16.82
N TRP A 154 10.32 -10.54 15.71
CA TRP A 154 9.24 -10.03 14.87
C TRP A 154 8.76 -11.02 13.82
N GLU A 155 9.61 -11.97 13.39
CA GLU A 155 9.18 -13.02 12.47
C GLU A 155 8.06 -13.89 13.05
N VAL A 156 8.18 -14.27 14.34
CA VAL A 156 7.16 -15.05 15.05
C VAL A 156 6.14 -14.14 15.73
N GLY A 157 6.60 -13.12 16.45
CA GLY A 157 5.72 -12.27 17.25
C GLY A 157 4.76 -11.42 16.43
N LEU A 158 5.17 -11.02 15.22
CA LEU A 158 4.36 -10.24 14.28
C LEU A 158 3.88 -11.06 13.08
N ALA A 159 3.94 -12.39 13.17
CA ALA A 159 3.46 -13.28 12.12
C ALA A 159 2.02 -12.94 11.73
N GLY A 160 1.75 -12.94 10.43
CA GLY A 160 0.43 -12.60 9.91
C GLY A 160 -0.62 -13.61 10.36
N LEU A 161 -1.74 -13.10 10.87
CA LEU A 161 -2.89 -13.95 11.22
C LEU A 161 -3.58 -14.43 9.93
N PRO A 162 -3.96 -15.72 9.85
CA PRO A 162 -4.62 -16.28 8.68
C PRO A 162 -6.02 -15.68 8.47
N ASP A 163 -6.59 -15.90 7.28
CA ASP A 163 -7.98 -15.56 6.92
C ASP A 163 -8.39 -14.11 7.19
N ALA A 164 -7.41 -13.21 7.28
CA ALA A 164 -7.62 -11.83 7.68
C ALA A 164 -8.32 -10.98 6.61
N ILE A 165 -8.39 -11.45 5.36
CA ILE A 165 -8.92 -10.69 4.21
C ILE A 165 -9.95 -11.55 3.49
N GLU A 166 -11.21 -11.12 3.55
CA GLU A 166 -12.28 -11.62 2.70
C GLU A 166 -12.60 -10.56 1.63
N ALA A 167 -12.62 -10.96 0.36
CA ALA A 167 -12.88 -10.04 -0.73
C ALA A 167 -14.39 -9.87 -0.96
N ARG A 168 -15.00 -8.88 -0.31
CA ARG A 168 -16.40 -8.50 -0.51
C ARG A 168 -16.54 -7.53 -1.67
N ASN A 169 -16.25 -8.00 -2.88
CA ASN A 169 -16.37 -7.18 -4.08
C ASN A 169 -17.85 -7.03 -4.47
N VAL A 170 -18.37 -5.80 -4.44
CA VAL A 170 -19.71 -5.48 -4.97
C VAL A 170 -19.67 -5.48 -6.50
N ILE A 171 -20.51 -6.33 -7.11
CA ILE A 171 -20.68 -6.43 -8.57
C ILE A 171 -22.05 -5.88 -8.92
N LEU A 172 -22.07 -4.84 -9.75
CA LEU A 172 -23.27 -4.17 -10.23
C LEU A 172 -23.67 -4.72 -11.61
N SER A 173 -24.98 -4.77 -11.88
CA SER A 173 -25.49 -5.05 -13.22
C SER A 173 -25.15 -3.91 -14.19
N ASP A 174 -25.20 -4.18 -15.49
CA ASP A 174 -24.97 -3.15 -16.52
C ASP A 174 -25.98 -2.00 -16.41
N GLU A 175 -27.21 -2.30 -16.00
CA GLU A 175 -28.24 -1.30 -15.70
C GLU A 175 -27.83 -0.41 -14.53
N LYS A 176 -27.45 -0.99 -13.39
CA LYS A 176 -27.02 -0.21 -12.22
C LYS A 176 -25.73 0.58 -12.45
N VAL A 177 -24.82 0.08 -13.30
CA VAL A 177 -23.66 0.88 -13.74
C VAL A 177 -24.10 2.11 -14.54
N ARG A 178 -25.10 1.99 -15.43
CA ARG A 178 -25.62 3.14 -16.20
C ARG A 178 -26.33 4.13 -15.29
N GLU A 179 -27.15 3.66 -14.35
CA GLU A 179 -27.78 4.52 -13.34
C GLU A 179 -26.74 5.26 -12.49
N PHE A 180 -25.69 4.58 -12.03
CA PHE A 180 -24.58 5.20 -11.29
C PHE A 180 -23.95 6.33 -12.10
N VAL A 181 -23.61 6.08 -13.37
CA VAL A 181 -23.02 7.10 -14.25
C VAL A 181 -23.99 8.27 -14.47
N GLY A 182 -25.28 7.99 -14.69
CA GLY A 182 -26.33 9.01 -14.84
C GLY A 182 -26.43 9.91 -13.62
N ALA A 183 -26.62 9.33 -12.44
CA ALA A 183 -26.70 10.07 -11.18
C ALA A 183 -25.41 10.85 -10.87
N ALA A 184 -24.24 10.36 -11.29
CA ALA A 184 -22.99 11.12 -11.18
C ALA A 184 -22.96 12.37 -12.07
N TYR A 185 -23.56 12.32 -13.26
CA TYR A 185 -23.72 13.51 -14.12
C TYR A 185 -24.75 14.49 -13.57
N GLU A 186 -25.79 14.00 -12.90
CA GLU A 186 -26.78 14.85 -12.20
C GLU A 186 -26.17 15.58 -11.00
N ASP A 187 -25.24 14.95 -10.27
CA ASP A 187 -24.50 15.58 -9.18
C ASP A 187 -23.51 16.64 -9.68
N GLY A 188 -22.82 16.39 -10.80
CA GLY A 188 -21.98 17.38 -11.46
C GLY A 188 -21.26 16.84 -12.69
N TYR A 189 -21.10 17.66 -13.73
CA TYR A 189 -20.54 17.23 -15.01
C TYR A 189 -19.12 16.66 -14.88
N GLU A 190 -18.24 17.31 -14.12
CA GLU A 190 -16.85 16.89 -13.93
C GLU A 190 -16.73 15.57 -13.14
N LEU A 191 -17.57 15.38 -12.12
CA LEU A 191 -17.66 14.12 -11.39
C LEU A 191 -18.22 13.02 -12.30
N GLY A 192 -19.30 13.31 -13.02
CA GLY A 192 -19.89 12.41 -14.01
C GLY A 192 -18.88 11.94 -15.05
N LEU A 193 -18.04 12.84 -15.56
CA LEU A 193 -16.98 12.50 -16.52
C LEU A 193 -15.91 11.58 -15.90
N LEU A 194 -15.48 11.83 -14.65
CA LEU A 194 -14.57 10.93 -13.95
C LEU A 194 -15.20 9.54 -13.76
N VAL A 195 -16.46 9.48 -13.34
CA VAL A 195 -17.20 8.22 -13.11
C VAL A 195 -17.41 7.45 -14.42
N ASP A 196 -17.75 8.12 -15.52
CA ASP A 196 -17.90 7.51 -16.85
C ASP A 196 -16.57 6.89 -17.33
N VAL A 197 -15.46 7.62 -17.20
CA VAL A 197 -14.12 7.08 -17.48
C VAL A 197 -13.86 5.82 -16.64
N LEU A 198 -14.18 5.82 -15.36
CA LEU A 198 -13.96 4.66 -14.48
C LEU A 198 -14.87 3.47 -14.82
N ALA A 199 -16.13 3.72 -15.18
CA ALA A 199 -17.09 2.69 -15.56
C ALA A 199 -16.69 1.99 -16.87
N ILE A 200 -16.25 2.75 -17.88
CA ILE A 200 -15.83 2.23 -19.18
C ILE A 200 -14.47 1.52 -19.11
N THR A 201 -13.50 2.10 -18.41
CA THR A 201 -12.12 1.60 -18.40
C THR A 201 -11.81 0.61 -17.29
N GLY A 202 -12.64 0.55 -16.24
CA GLY A 202 -12.33 -0.20 -15.03
C GLY A 202 -11.04 0.28 -14.33
N ALA A 203 -10.50 1.46 -14.66
CA ALA A 203 -9.28 1.98 -14.07
C ALA A 203 -9.45 2.26 -12.58
N ARG A 204 -8.35 2.36 -11.83
CA ARG A 204 -8.42 2.88 -10.46
C ARG A 204 -8.60 4.40 -10.51
N PRO A 205 -9.34 5.02 -9.55
CA PRO A 205 -9.48 6.48 -9.47
C PRO A 205 -8.14 7.21 -9.54
N SER A 206 -7.13 6.76 -8.78
CA SER A 206 -5.79 7.34 -8.77
C SER A 206 -5.00 7.19 -10.09
N GLN A 207 -5.49 6.39 -11.06
CA GLN A 207 -4.94 6.30 -12.40
C GLN A 207 -5.63 7.30 -13.32
N ALA A 208 -6.97 7.29 -13.33
CA ALA A 208 -7.77 8.16 -14.18
C ALA A 208 -7.48 9.64 -13.95
N VAL A 209 -7.37 10.09 -12.70
CA VAL A 209 -7.11 11.50 -12.36
C VAL A 209 -5.72 12.00 -12.76
N ARG A 210 -4.83 11.12 -13.23
CA ARG A 210 -3.50 11.47 -13.74
C ARG A 210 -3.43 11.48 -15.27
N LEU A 211 -4.55 11.23 -15.95
CA LEU A 211 -4.64 11.40 -17.39
C LEU A 211 -4.37 12.85 -17.77
N ARG A 212 -3.58 13.03 -18.82
CA ARG A 212 -3.37 14.32 -19.47
C ARG A 212 -4.15 14.38 -20.78
N ILE A 213 -4.32 15.57 -21.33
CA ILE A 213 -4.97 15.74 -22.63
C ILE A 213 -4.26 14.92 -23.72
N GLY A 214 -2.92 14.92 -23.72
CA GLY A 214 -2.11 14.11 -24.64
C GLY A 214 -2.24 12.59 -24.43
N ASP A 215 -2.83 12.13 -23.32
CA ASP A 215 -3.14 10.72 -23.12
C ASP A 215 -4.46 10.31 -23.84
N PHE A 216 -5.25 11.26 -24.36
CA PHE A 216 -6.46 10.97 -25.15
C PHE A 216 -6.11 10.76 -26.62
N LEU A 217 -6.22 9.51 -27.08
CA LEU A 217 -6.02 9.16 -28.49
C LEU A 217 -7.38 9.19 -29.21
N ASP A 218 -7.70 10.37 -29.75
CA ASP A 218 -8.97 10.63 -30.40
C ASP A 218 -9.01 10.05 -31.82
N HIS A 219 -9.50 8.82 -31.93
CA HIS A 219 -9.78 8.17 -33.21
C HIS A 219 -11.30 8.02 -33.37
N PRO A 220 -11.87 8.30 -34.55
CA PRO A 220 -13.34 8.31 -34.75
C PRO A 220 -14.03 7.00 -34.37
N ILE A 221 -13.42 5.86 -34.71
CA ILE A 221 -13.98 4.51 -34.46
C ILE A 221 -13.31 3.76 -33.30
N ARG A 222 -12.01 3.97 -33.07
CA ARG A 222 -11.20 3.21 -32.08
C ARG A 222 -10.53 4.13 -31.06
N PRO A 223 -11.27 5.03 -30.40
CA PRO A 223 -10.68 5.96 -29.45
C PRO A 223 -10.11 5.20 -28.24
N LYS A 224 -9.01 5.72 -27.69
CA LYS A 224 -8.28 5.08 -26.59
C LYS A 224 -7.77 6.12 -25.59
N LEU A 225 -7.49 5.66 -24.37
CA LEU A 225 -6.74 6.39 -23.37
C LEU A 225 -5.39 5.71 -23.13
N MET A 226 -4.33 6.50 -23.06
CA MET A 226 -3.03 6.09 -22.53
C MET A 226 -3.07 6.19 -21.01
N MET A 227 -3.72 5.22 -20.37
CA MET A 227 -3.98 5.21 -18.93
C MET A 227 -2.67 5.10 -18.13
N PRO A 228 -2.41 5.98 -17.15
CA PRO A 228 -1.28 5.85 -16.24
C PRO A 228 -1.32 4.54 -15.47
N LYS A 229 -0.21 3.80 -15.41
CA LYS A 229 -0.12 2.59 -14.59
C LYS A 229 -0.22 2.93 -13.10
N SER A 230 -0.75 1.99 -12.33
CA SER A 230 -0.80 2.09 -10.87
C SER A 230 0.59 1.94 -10.27
N ALA A 231 0.85 2.72 -9.23
CA ALA A 231 2.02 2.55 -8.37
C ALA A 231 1.96 1.28 -7.50
N LYS A 232 0.79 0.60 -7.46
CA LYS A 232 0.57 -0.58 -6.61
C LYS A 232 1.45 -1.76 -7.09
N GLY A 233 2.03 -2.47 -6.11
CA GLY A 233 2.94 -3.60 -6.36
C GLY A 233 4.31 -3.20 -6.94
N GLY A 234 4.63 -1.91 -7.01
CA GLY A 234 5.98 -1.46 -7.39
C GLY A 234 6.93 -1.57 -6.20
N GLY A 235 8.02 -2.32 -6.36
CA GLY A 235 9.17 -2.30 -5.45
C GLY A 235 9.89 -0.95 -5.48
N ARG A 236 11.23 -0.94 -5.37
CA ARG A 236 12.06 0.28 -5.31
C ARG A 236 11.79 1.31 -6.43
N ASN A 237 11.19 0.92 -7.56
CA ASN A 237 10.92 1.77 -8.75
C ASN A 237 9.47 2.29 -8.82
N ARG A 238 8.82 2.55 -7.68
CA ARG A 238 7.42 3.01 -7.63
C ARG A 238 7.19 4.30 -8.42
N SER A 239 8.12 5.25 -8.38
CA SER A 239 8.05 6.53 -9.11
C SER A 239 8.06 6.29 -10.62
N GLN A 240 9.04 5.54 -11.13
CA GLN A 240 9.15 5.20 -12.56
C GLN A 240 7.87 4.54 -13.09
N LYS A 241 7.35 3.53 -12.37
CA LYS A 241 6.12 2.82 -12.76
C LYS A 241 4.89 3.75 -12.87
N ARG A 242 4.86 4.86 -12.14
CA ARG A 242 3.75 5.85 -12.22
C ARG A 242 3.73 6.63 -13.53
N HIS A 243 4.87 6.75 -14.21
CA HIS A 243 5.00 7.44 -15.49
C HIS A 243 4.64 6.54 -16.67
N GLU A 244 4.81 5.23 -16.54
CA GLU A 244 4.40 4.27 -17.56
C GLU A 244 2.90 4.37 -17.87
N ARG A 245 2.57 4.29 -19.16
CA ARG A 245 1.20 4.22 -19.67
C ARG A 245 0.87 2.83 -20.20
N TYR A 246 -0.41 2.53 -20.30
CA TYR A 246 -0.93 1.40 -21.06
C TYR A 246 -2.21 1.81 -21.77
N THR A 247 -2.46 1.20 -22.92
CA THR A 247 -3.58 1.58 -23.77
C THR A 247 -4.88 0.93 -23.30
N VAL A 248 -5.95 1.73 -23.22
CA VAL A 248 -7.29 1.29 -22.86
C VAL A 248 -8.29 1.81 -23.90
N PRO A 249 -8.96 0.93 -24.67
CA PRO A 249 -10.09 1.32 -25.52
C PRO A 249 -11.21 2.01 -24.74
N ILE A 250 -11.81 3.05 -25.32
CA ILE A 250 -13.01 3.71 -24.80
C ILE A 250 -14.12 3.70 -25.86
N THR A 251 -15.34 4.06 -25.46
CA THR A 251 -16.46 4.17 -26.40
C THR A 251 -16.39 5.48 -27.18
N PRO A 252 -16.95 5.54 -28.41
CA PRO A 252 -17.10 6.79 -29.15
C PRO A 252 -17.91 7.86 -28.38
N ALA A 253 -18.90 7.44 -27.58
CA ALA A 253 -19.69 8.33 -26.74
C ALA A 253 -18.84 9.02 -25.66
N LEU A 254 -18.00 8.28 -24.95
CA LEU A 254 -17.08 8.86 -23.97
C LEU A 254 -16.03 9.75 -24.66
N ALA A 255 -15.50 9.31 -25.81
CA ALA A 255 -14.56 10.10 -26.59
C ALA A 255 -15.14 11.45 -27.03
N ALA A 256 -16.43 11.51 -27.39
CA ALA A 256 -17.10 12.76 -27.71
C ALA A 256 -17.11 13.75 -26.53
N LYS A 257 -17.39 13.27 -25.32
CA LYS A 257 -17.35 14.11 -24.10
C LYS A 257 -15.92 14.58 -23.80
N LEU A 258 -14.94 13.68 -23.90
CA LEU A 258 -13.52 14.03 -23.69
C LEU A 258 -13.01 15.04 -24.70
N ARG A 259 -13.48 15.00 -25.95
CA ARG A 259 -13.13 15.99 -26.99
C ARG A 259 -13.59 17.39 -26.61
N VAL A 260 -14.78 17.52 -26.03
CA VAL A 260 -15.27 18.82 -25.51
C VAL A 260 -14.36 19.30 -24.38
N THR A 261 -14.01 18.42 -23.44
CA THR A 261 -13.13 18.75 -22.30
C THR A 261 -11.69 19.08 -22.70
N ALA A 262 -11.20 18.51 -23.81
CA ALA A 262 -9.84 18.70 -24.30
C ALA A 262 -9.68 19.92 -25.22
N LYS A 263 -10.78 20.52 -25.67
CA LYS A 263 -10.78 21.61 -26.64
C LYS A 263 -9.97 22.80 -26.11
N ASP A 264 -9.11 23.36 -26.95
CA ASP A 264 -8.32 24.58 -26.70
C ASP A 264 -7.39 24.51 -25.46
N ARG A 265 -7.02 23.30 -25.03
CA ARG A 265 -6.16 23.06 -23.87
C ARG A 265 -4.89 22.30 -24.26
N ALA A 266 -3.79 22.56 -23.55
CA ALA A 266 -2.48 22.01 -23.87
C ALA A 266 -2.37 20.53 -23.52
N SER A 267 -1.53 19.80 -24.28
CA SER A 267 -1.39 18.35 -24.18
C SER A 267 -0.93 17.84 -22.80
N ASP A 268 -0.24 18.65 -22.01
CA ASP A 268 0.29 18.29 -20.70
C ASP A 268 -0.67 18.62 -19.54
N GLU A 269 -1.76 19.34 -19.80
CA GLU A 269 -2.80 19.63 -18.82
C GLU A 269 -3.59 18.38 -18.41
N ALA A 270 -4.15 18.41 -17.20
CA ALA A 270 -4.98 17.34 -16.68
C ALA A 270 -6.28 17.19 -17.49
N LEU A 271 -6.57 15.98 -17.95
CA LEU A 271 -7.78 15.70 -18.73
C LEU A 271 -9.04 15.75 -17.86
N LEU A 272 -8.93 15.34 -16.59
CA LEU A 272 -10.04 15.31 -15.63
C LEU A 272 -9.76 16.29 -14.50
N LEU A 273 -10.62 17.29 -14.37
CA LEU A 273 -10.58 18.32 -13.33
C LEU A 273 -11.81 18.23 -12.43
N GLN A 274 -11.78 18.92 -11.29
CA GLN A 274 -12.95 19.18 -10.46
C GLN A 274 -13.75 20.36 -11.03
N SER A 275 -14.96 20.60 -10.52
CA SER A 275 -15.83 21.70 -10.94
C SER A 275 -15.24 23.09 -10.72
N ASP A 276 -14.29 23.23 -9.78
CA ASP A 276 -13.52 24.45 -9.55
C ASP A 276 -12.28 24.59 -10.45
N GLY A 277 -12.10 23.68 -11.41
CA GLY A 277 -10.95 23.62 -12.31
C GLY A 277 -9.68 23.05 -11.67
N SER A 278 -9.71 22.66 -10.40
CA SER A 278 -8.53 22.12 -9.72
C SER A 278 -8.33 20.61 -9.99
N PRO A 279 -7.09 20.10 -9.92
CA PRO A 279 -6.85 18.66 -10.04
C PRO A 279 -7.43 17.87 -8.85
N TRP A 280 -7.92 16.67 -9.11
CA TRP A 280 -8.43 15.76 -8.07
C TRP A 280 -7.38 15.29 -7.05
N GLY A 281 -6.09 15.35 -7.41
CA GLY A 281 -4.97 14.92 -6.57
C GLY A 281 -4.75 13.40 -6.51
N ASP A 282 -3.75 12.97 -5.73
CA ASP A 282 -3.31 11.57 -5.66
C ASP A 282 -4.24 10.64 -4.87
N ASN A 283 -5.11 11.22 -4.03
CA ASN A 283 -6.13 10.50 -3.26
C ASN A 283 -7.53 11.08 -3.52
N PRO A 284 -8.06 10.91 -4.75
CA PRO A 284 -9.27 11.59 -5.18
C PRO A 284 -10.52 11.18 -4.36
N GLY A 285 -10.49 10.02 -3.69
CA GLY A 285 -11.57 9.57 -2.83
C GLY A 285 -11.90 10.53 -1.68
N GLN A 286 -10.92 11.28 -1.18
CA GLN A 286 -11.21 12.31 -0.16
C GLN A 286 -12.11 13.43 -0.69
N ARG A 287 -12.11 13.67 -2.01
CA ARG A 287 -12.91 14.70 -2.67
C ARG A 287 -14.31 14.19 -3.01
N TYR A 288 -14.43 13.01 -3.62
CA TYR A 288 -15.72 12.52 -4.12
C TYR A 288 -16.50 11.60 -3.17
N HIS A 289 -15.94 11.10 -2.06
CA HIS A 289 -16.61 10.02 -1.29
C HIS A 289 -18.05 10.36 -0.89
N ARG A 290 -18.31 11.54 -0.35
CA ARG A 290 -19.68 11.97 0.01
C ARG A 290 -20.62 12.04 -1.19
N HIS A 291 -20.13 12.50 -2.33
CA HIS A 291 -20.92 12.52 -3.56
C HIS A 291 -21.24 11.10 -4.04
N VAL A 292 -20.25 10.19 -3.97
CA VAL A 292 -20.46 8.77 -4.29
C VAL A 292 -21.46 8.13 -3.34
N ASP A 293 -21.40 8.41 -2.04
CA ASP A 293 -22.35 7.87 -1.05
C ASP A 293 -23.79 8.34 -1.38
N ASN A 294 -23.96 9.61 -1.75
CA ASN A 294 -25.23 10.16 -2.20
C ASN A 294 -25.71 9.48 -3.49
N ILE A 295 -24.86 9.37 -4.51
CA ILE A 295 -25.17 8.72 -5.79
C ILE A 295 -25.61 7.27 -5.56
N VAL A 296 -24.87 6.53 -4.74
CA VAL A 296 -25.16 5.13 -4.39
C VAL A 296 -26.53 5.01 -3.70
N THR A 297 -26.82 5.93 -2.77
CA THR A 297 -28.12 5.99 -2.10
C THR A 297 -29.25 6.28 -3.10
N THR A 298 -29.06 7.25 -4.01
CA THR A 298 -30.04 7.64 -5.04
C THR A 298 -30.42 6.47 -5.95
N ILE A 299 -29.47 5.61 -6.31
CA ILE A 299 -29.73 4.44 -7.17
C ILE A 299 -30.24 3.20 -6.40
N GLY A 300 -30.56 3.37 -5.12
CA GLY A 300 -31.16 2.35 -4.26
C GLY A 300 -30.16 1.30 -3.74
N LEU A 301 -28.90 1.66 -3.59
CA LEU A 301 -27.84 0.79 -3.07
C LEU A 301 -27.33 1.29 -1.72
N ASP A 302 -26.63 0.42 -0.98
CA ASP A 302 -26.06 0.76 0.33
C ASP A 302 -24.66 1.40 0.19
N PRO A 303 -24.46 2.66 0.61
CA PRO A 303 -23.14 3.32 0.60
C PRO A 303 -22.12 2.72 1.58
N ALA A 304 -22.55 1.93 2.57
CA ALA A 304 -21.64 1.21 3.45
C ALA A 304 -20.92 0.06 2.72
N GLU A 305 -21.55 -0.51 1.69
CA GLU A 305 -21.04 -1.65 0.92
C GLU A 305 -20.55 -1.24 -0.47
N THR A 306 -21.26 -0.33 -1.13
CA THR A 306 -21.00 0.05 -2.53
C THR A 306 -20.17 1.32 -2.60
N THR A 307 -18.96 1.19 -3.14
CA THR A 307 -18.06 2.32 -3.38
C THR A 307 -17.80 2.50 -4.87
N ILE A 308 -17.09 3.55 -5.27
CA ILE A 308 -16.65 3.76 -6.66
C ILE A 308 -15.86 2.56 -7.23
N TYR A 309 -15.27 1.70 -6.39
CA TYR A 309 -14.57 0.51 -6.82
C TYR A 309 -15.51 -0.56 -7.39
N ALA A 310 -16.80 -0.53 -7.07
CA ALA A 310 -17.80 -1.41 -7.66
C ALA A 310 -17.80 -1.31 -9.20
N LEU A 311 -17.57 -0.13 -9.78
CA LEU A 311 -17.44 0.06 -11.23
C LEU A 311 -16.31 -0.78 -11.82
N ARG A 312 -15.16 -0.79 -11.15
CA ARG A 312 -14.01 -1.60 -11.56
C ARG A 312 -14.27 -3.10 -11.40
N HIS A 313 -14.86 -3.50 -10.28
CA HIS A 313 -15.19 -4.91 -10.04
C HIS A 313 -16.18 -5.44 -11.08
N SER A 314 -17.21 -4.63 -11.37
CA SER A 314 -18.23 -4.93 -12.39
C SER A 314 -17.64 -4.99 -13.79
N ASN A 315 -16.71 -4.11 -14.14
CA ASN A 315 -16.02 -4.15 -15.44
C ASN A 315 -15.20 -5.44 -15.62
N ILE A 316 -14.45 -5.85 -14.59
CA ILE A 316 -13.70 -7.13 -14.59
C ILE A 316 -14.65 -8.30 -14.80
N VAL A 317 -15.71 -8.40 -14.00
CA VAL A 317 -16.66 -9.52 -14.07
C VAL A 317 -17.37 -9.53 -15.42
N ARG A 318 -17.83 -8.37 -15.93
CA ARG A 318 -18.44 -8.26 -17.27
C ARG A 318 -17.52 -8.80 -18.36
N MET A 319 -16.23 -8.45 -18.34
CA MET A 319 -15.28 -8.96 -19.35
C MET A 319 -15.07 -10.48 -19.23
N LEU A 320 -15.01 -11.01 -18.00
CA LEU A 320 -14.88 -12.45 -17.77
C LEU A 320 -16.11 -13.22 -18.26
N LEU A 321 -17.32 -12.74 -17.95
CA LEU A 321 -18.59 -13.33 -18.42
C LEU A 321 -18.73 -13.27 -19.95
N LYS A 322 -18.10 -12.29 -20.59
CA LYS A 322 -18.01 -12.18 -22.06
C LYS A 322 -16.84 -12.99 -22.66
N ASN A 323 -16.26 -13.91 -21.91
CA ASN A 323 -15.17 -14.79 -22.34
C ASN A 323 -13.92 -14.05 -22.85
N VAL A 324 -13.67 -12.83 -22.36
CA VAL A 324 -12.40 -12.15 -22.66
C VAL A 324 -11.28 -12.92 -21.94
N PRO A 325 -10.21 -13.36 -22.63
CA PRO A 325 -9.19 -14.17 -21.99
C PRO A 325 -8.56 -13.46 -20.79
N ILE A 326 -8.38 -14.20 -19.69
CA ILE A 326 -7.96 -13.65 -18.38
C ILE A 326 -6.70 -12.78 -18.46
N ARG A 327 -5.76 -13.13 -19.36
CA ARG A 327 -4.53 -12.35 -19.59
C ARG A 327 -4.82 -10.95 -20.14
N TYR A 328 -5.81 -10.80 -21.02
CA TYR A 328 -6.26 -9.51 -21.54
C TYR A 328 -7.02 -8.73 -20.47
N VAL A 329 -7.91 -9.37 -19.70
CA VAL A 329 -8.59 -8.73 -18.57
C VAL A 329 -7.59 -8.18 -17.55
N ALA A 330 -6.58 -8.97 -17.20
CA ALA A 330 -5.51 -8.54 -16.29
C ALA A 330 -4.73 -7.33 -16.85
N SER A 331 -4.39 -7.37 -18.14
CA SER A 331 -3.70 -6.28 -18.85
C SER A 331 -4.53 -5.00 -18.87
N PHE A 332 -5.81 -5.11 -19.27
CA PHE A 332 -6.76 -4.01 -19.37
C PHE A 332 -7.00 -3.33 -18.01
N HIS A 333 -6.96 -4.09 -16.92
CA HIS A 333 -7.19 -3.53 -15.59
C HIS A 333 -5.90 -3.13 -14.86
N ASN A 334 -4.72 -3.27 -15.49
CA ASN A 334 -3.42 -3.09 -14.85
C ASN A 334 -3.34 -3.82 -13.50
N THR A 335 -3.52 -5.14 -13.57
CA THR A 335 -3.42 -6.10 -12.46
C THR A 335 -2.77 -7.40 -12.95
N SER A 336 -2.51 -8.36 -12.07
CA SER A 336 -1.98 -9.68 -12.45
C SER A 336 -3.08 -10.73 -12.57
N VAL A 337 -2.83 -11.78 -13.34
CA VAL A 337 -3.72 -12.96 -13.44
C VAL A 337 -3.98 -13.56 -12.06
N ARG A 338 -2.93 -13.75 -11.25
CA ARG A 338 -3.04 -14.17 -9.84
C ARG A 338 -4.06 -13.34 -9.04
N MET A 339 -4.09 -12.03 -9.24
CA MET A 339 -5.07 -11.17 -8.56
C MET A 339 -6.48 -11.30 -9.13
N ILE A 340 -6.64 -11.63 -10.40
CA ILE A 340 -7.94 -11.92 -10.97
C ILE A 340 -8.47 -13.25 -10.39
N GLU A 341 -7.66 -14.30 -10.41
CA GLU A 341 -8.04 -15.61 -9.87
C GLU A 341 -8.40 -15.50 -8.37
N ALA A 342 -7.54 -14.86 -7.56
CA ALA A 342 -7.77 -14.74 -6.12
C ALA A 342 -9.07 -14.02 -5.72
N HIS A 343 -9.64 -13.17 -6.59
CA HIS A 343 -10.75 -12.28 -6.24
C HIS A 343 -12.02 -12.46 -7.08
N TYR A 344 -11.93 -13.10 -8.25
CA TYR A 344 -13.04 -13.20 -9.19
C TYR A 344 -13.24 -14.63 -9.73
N SER A 345 -12.44 -15.62 -9.32
CA SER A 345 -12.57 -17.00 -9.83
C SER A 345 -13.98 -17.59 -9.70
N LYS A 346 -14.75 -17.21 -8.68
CA LYS A 346 -16.14 -17.68 -8.53
C LYS A 346 -17.01 -17.37 -9.76
N TYR A 347 -16.82 -16.20 -10.37
CA TYR A 347 -17.55 -15.79 -11.57
C TYR A 347 -17.05 -16.45 -12.86
N ILE A 348 -15.85 -17.05 -12.82
CA ILE A 348 -15.30 -17.81 -13.95
C ILE A 348 -15.88 -19.23 -13.96
N VAL A 349 -15.97 -19.86 -12.78
CA VAL A 349 -16.42 -21.26 -12.64
C VAL A 349 -17.93 -21.38 -12.82
N GLU A 350 -18.71 -20.48 -12.22
CA GLU A 350 -20.18 -20.52 -12.27
C GLU A 350 -20.75 -20.28 -13.68
N HIS A 351 -20.00 -19.64 -14.58
CA HIS A 351 -20.41 -19.34 -15.96
C HIS A 351 -19.78 -20.29 -17.00
N GLY A 352 -19.06 -21.30 -16.54
CA GLY A 352 -18.28 -22.18 -17.41
C GLY A 352 -19.07 -23.31 -18.06
N ASP A 353 -20.27 -23.66 -17.59
CA ASP A 353 -20.96 -24.89 -18.03
C ASP A 353 -21.20 -24.93 -19.54
N ASP A 354 -21.78 -23.88 -20.13
CA ASP A 354 -21.99 -23.79 -21.58
C ASP A 354 -20.67 -23.82 -22.37
N MET A 355 -19.63 -23.19 -21.83
CA MET A 355 -18.29 -23.19 -22.44
C MET A 355 -17.67 -24.59 -22.39
N PHE A 356 -17.80 -25.30 -21.27
CA PHE A 356 -17.32 -26.67 -21.12
C PHE A 356 -18.08 -27.58 -22.06
N ARG A 357 -19.42 -27.47 -22.13
CA ARG A 357 -20.27 -28.26 -23.03
C ARG A 357 -19.88 -28.11 -24.49
N ASN A 358 -19.63 -26.88 -24.96
CA ASN A 358 -19.19 -26.61 -26.32
C ASN A 358 -17.78 -27.16 -26.64
N ALA A 359 -16.97 -27.42 -25.61
CA ALA A 359 -15.61 -27.96 -25.75
C ALA A 359 -15.54 -29.48 -25.55
N LEU A 360 -16.65 -30.13 -25.16
CA LEU A 360 -16.69 -31.59 -25.03
C LEU A 360 -16.53 -32.22 -26.41
N LEU A 361 -15.78 -33.33 -26.46
CA LEU A 361 -15.75 -34.18 -27.64
C LEU A 361 -17.16 -34.77 -27.84
N HIS A 362 -17.74 -34.58 -29.01
CA HIS A 362 -19.01 -35.20 -29.38
C HIS A 362 -18.75 -36.46 -30.20
N ASP A 363 -19.35 -37.59 -29.81
CA ASP A 363 -19.14 -38.92 -30.42
C ASP A 363 -19.87 -39.11 -31.79
N GLY A 364 -20.20 -38.02 -32.50
CA GLY A 364 -20.92 -38.07 -33.77
C GLY A 364 -20.40 -37.05 -34.79
N PRO A 365 -20.62 -37.26 -36.10
CA PRO A 365 -20.21 -36.30 -37.12
C PRO A 365 -20.85 -34.94 -36.86
N SER A 366 -20.03 -33.88 -36.83
CA SER A 366 -20.44 -32.50 -36.59
C SER A 366 -21.52 -32.07 -37.58
N ILE A 367 -22.77 -31.93 -37.13
CA ILE A 367 -23.83 -31.33 -37.93
C ILE A 367 -23.66 -29.81 -37.87
N THR A 368 -22.64 -29.26 -38.54
CA THR A 368 -22.49 -27.82 -38.81
C THR A 368 -21.51 -27.56 -39.94
N SER A 369 -21.88 -27.98 -41.15
CA SER A 369 -21.59 -27.23 -42.37
C SER A 369 -22.64 -27.65 -43.40
N ASP A 370 -23.58 -26.76 -43.71
CA ASP A 370 -24.34 -26.67 -44.98
C ASP A 370 -25.72 -26.03 -44.73
N LEU A 371 -25.72 -24.72 -44.45
CA LEU A 371 -26.90 -23.87 -44.66
C LEU A 371 -26.44 -22.55 -45.31
N ILE A 372 -25.76 -22.66 -46.46
CA ILE A 372 -25.68 -21.58 -47.45
C ILE A 372 -25.95 -22.20 -48.82
N ALA A 373 -26.89 -21.57 -49.54
CA ALA A 373 -27.33 -21.81 -50.90
C ALA A 373 -28.32 -22.96 -51.12
N LEU A 374 -29.61 -22.60 -51.23
CA LEU A 374 -30.36 -22.65 -52.49
C LEU A 374 -31.81 -22.19 -52.26
N ALA A 375 -32.12 -20.96 -52.67
CA ALA A 375 -33.42 -20.62 -53.22
C ALA A 375 -33.20 -19.55 -54.29
N SER A 376 -33.49 -19.98 -55.53
CA SER A 376 -33.49 -19.22 -56.78
C SER A 376 -34.64 -18.22 -56.83
#